data_AF-A0A923AJS2-F1
#
_entry.id   AF-A0A923AJS2-F1
#
_cell.length_a   1.000
_cell.length_b   1.000
_cell.length_c   1.000
_cell.angle_alpha   90.00
_cell.angle_beta   90.00
_cell.angle_gamma   90.00
#
_symmetry.space_group_name_H-M   'P 1'
#
loop_
_entity.id
_entity.type
_entity.pdbx_description
1 polymer ?
#
loop_
_entity_poly.entity_id
_entity_poly.type
_entity_poly.pdbx_seq_one_letter_code
_entity_poly.pdbx_strand_id
1 'polypeptide(L)'
;MGWTHQPAGWTPRPASPASGRRKREPRQLPARRSHASGLRPRRASGHRWDSSRPSLSPRLLRSWSRARTARRVRDCTSGHPTNRRPNRRPTEQTSEQTSDRTDVRAAPNPGLIVPRLRYAPEMRPISTAELLSVGSELTVGETRDTNAGELARTLTDNGVEVLRMTALPDDLAAVTDAFRVALGRADLIVSTGGLGPTPDDLTRESIAAAIGETPSVDPDLERWLRNLFEHRGLPFPTTNVKQAWRTPSTTPIPNDNGTAPGWWVDAPGERVIVALPGPPREMRPMWTDWALPRLRERDLGRRSVAVTLRTTGLGESMIAERLGALLDRGSNPTVATYARADAVDVRISAVPTDDMDAAALVAAAEAEVRHLVGDHVWGRGDVTWAAAIGERLAARRWRLAVVEIGTRGSVLGLLGEGLGDRVAFAETLSTGHRPPEGGRLDLRRLAEQVRQAGGAEVGLAVRAATRGANMAVSIAIADPRGTHAERRLAFLAGPQGRTRAALLAAAILHARLRA
;
A
#
# COMPACT_ATOMS: atom_id res chain seq x y z
N MET A 1 -36.86 18.61 49.18
CA MET A 1 -36.80 17.66 50.31
C MET A 1 -37.39 16.34 49.81
N GLY A 2 -36.65 15.26 49.56
CA GLY A 2 -35.27 14.95 49.94
C GLY A 2 -35.24 13.84 50.98
N TRP A 3 -35.46 12.59 50.54
CA TRP A 3 -35.18 11.38 51.33
C TRP A 3 -34.53 10.33 50.43
N THR A 4 -33.58 9.61 51.01
CA THR A 4 -32.60 8.74 50.35
C THR A 4 -33.06 7.29 50.21
N HIS A 5 -32.69 6.62 49.13
CA HIS A 5 -32.47 5.17 49.14
C HIS A 5 -31.26 4.78 48.27
N GLN A 6 -30.36 3.98 48.86
CA GLN A 6 -29.23 3.32 48.17
C GLN A 6 -29.67 1.99 47.50
N PRO A 7 -28.88 1.45 46.56
CA PRO A 7 -29.34 0.42 45.63
C PRO A 7 -29.29 -1.02 46.19
N ALA A 8 -30.14 -1.88 45.65
CA ALA A 8 -30.17 -3.31 45.97
C ALA A 8 -29.01 -4.08 45.32
N GLY A 9 -28.31 -4.89 46.11
CA GLY A 9 -27.26 -5.79 45.63
C GLY A 9 -27.78 -7.01 44.87
N TRP A 10 -26.99 -7.52 43.94
CA TRP A 10 -27.34 -8.64 43.07
C TRP A 10 -26.79 -9.96 43.65
N THR A 11 -27.66 -10.92 43.98
CA THR A 11 -27.27 -12.27 44.45
C THR A 11 -27.50 -13.32 43.36
N PRO A 12 -26.51 -14.19 43.05
CA PRO A 12 -26.68 -15.22 42.01
C PRO A 12 -27.52 -16.41 42.49
N ARG A 13 -28.34 -16.98 41.60
CA ARG A 13 -29.16 -18.17 41.85
C ARG A 13 -28.39 -19.48 41.63
N PRO A 14 -28.71 -20.56 42.36
CA PRO A 14 -28.06 -21.87 42.21
C PRO A 14 -28.57 -22.67 40.99
N ALA A 15 -27.74 -23.61 40.52
CA ALA A 15 -28.06 -24.52 39.42
C ALA A 15 -28.62 -25.87 39.90
N SER A 16 -29.54 -26.46 39.13
CA SER A 16 -30.09 -27.81 39.33
C SER A 16 -29.68 -28.79 38.21
N PRO A 17 -29.75 -30.12 38.40
CA PRO A 17 -28.79 -31.02 37.77
C PRO A 17 -29.33 -31.99 36.68
N ALA A 18 -28.36 -32.51 35.92
CA ALA A 18 -28.28 -33.84 35.30
C ALA A 18 -29.21 -34.24 34.11
N SER A 19 -28.57 -34.54 32.97
CA SER A 19 -28.73 -35.84 32.30
C SER A 19 -27.45 -36.21 31.54
N GLY A 20 -27.06 -37.49 31.54
CA GLY A 20 -25.73 -37.93 31.12
C GLY A 20 -25.62 -38.40 29.67
N ARG A 21 -24.45 -38.20 29.05
CA ARG A 21 -23.99 -38.97 27.87
C ARG A 21 -22.53 -39.41 28.02
N ARG A 22 -22.26 -40.61 27.49
CA ARG A 22 -21.02 -41.39 27.71
C ARG A 22 -19.81 -40.77 27.01
N LYS A 23 -18.65 -40.79 27.68
CA LYS A 23 -17.33 -40.57 27.03
C LYS A 23 -17.04 -41.71 26.05
N ARG A 24 -16.42 -41.40 24.90
CA ARG A 24 -15.75 -42.37 24.02
C ARG A 24 -14.24 -42.15 24.12
N GLU A 25 -13.50 -43.21 24.38
CA GLU A 25 -12.04 -43.22 24.29
C GLU A 25 -11.57 -43.41 22.84
N PRO A 26 -10.39 -42.88 22.46
CA PRO A 26 -9.81 -43.13 21.14
C PRO A 26 -9.19 -44.54 21.07
N ARG A 27 -9.61 -45.34 20.08
CA ARG A 27 -9.06 -46.68 19.84
C ARG A 27 -7.62 -46.62 19.34
N GLN A 28 -6.77 -47.46 19.93
CA GLN A 28 -5.46 -47.81 19.37
C GLN A 28 -5.62 -48.62 18.07
N LEU A 29 -4.74 -48.43 17.10
CA LEU A 29 -4.60 -49.26 15.90
C LEU A 29 -3.32 -50.12 16.00
N PRO A 30 -3.37 -51.41 15.64
CA PRO A 30 -2.25 -52.33 15.89
C PRO A 30 -1.17 -52.25 14.81
N ALA A 31 0.08 -52.50 15.22
CA ALA A 31 1.21 -52.66 14.33
C ALA A 31 1.08 -53.91 13.43
N ARG A 32 1.59 -53.84 12.19
CA ARG A 32 1.85 -55.03 11.35
C ARG A 32 3.33 -55.10 10.96
N ARG A 33 3.85 -56.33 10.97
CA ARG A 33 5.26 -56.67 10.75
C ARG A 33 5.65 -56.66 9.28
N SER A 34 6.94 -56.43 9.08
CA SER A 34 7.81 -56.81 7.95
C SER A 34 7.28 -57.88 6.97
N HIS A 35 7.51 -57.64 5.68
CA HIS A 35 7.99 -58.66 4.73
C HIS A 35 9.07 -58.06 3.83
N ALA A 36 10.07 -58.86 3.47
CA ALA A 36 11.22 -58.45 2.69
C ALA A 36 11.31 -59.23 1.38
N SER A 37 11.46 -58.51 0.28
CA SER A 37 12.04 -58.99 -0.98
C SER A 37 12.60 -57.75 -1.70
N GLY A 38 13.75 -57.79 -2.37
CA GLY A 38 14.59 -58.95 -2.68
C GLY A 38 14.93 -58.98 -4.16
N LEU A 39 15.60 -57.95 -4.69
CA LEU A 39 16.14 -57.93 -6.05
C LEU A 39 17.49 -57.18 -6.09
N ARG A 40 18.49 -57.82 -6.71
CA ARG A 40 19.89 -57.34 -6.83
C ARG A 40 20.12 -56.63 -8.20
N PRO A 41 21.26 -55.93 -8.40
CA PRO A 41 21.35 -54.86 -9.40
C PRO A 41 21.76 -55.34 -10.80
N ARG A 42 21.46 -54.52 -11.82
CA ARG A 42 22.14 -54.58 -13.12
C ARG A 42 23.32 -53.60 -13.16
N ARG A 43 24.48 -54.09 -13.57
CA ARG A 43 25.66 -53.29 -13.94
C ARG A 43 25.47 -52.68 -15.33
N ALA A 44 26.01 -51.48 -15.54
CA ALA A 44 26.53 -51.04 -16.83
C ALA A 44 27.76 -50.16 -16.60
N SER A 45 28.81 -50.50 -17.33
CA SER A 45 29.89 -49.64 -17.84
C SER A 45 29.53 -48.15 -17.98
N GLY A 46 30.39 -47.18 -17.70
CA GLY A 46 31.86 -47.23 -17.62
C GLY A 46 32.48 -46.40 -18.75
N HIS A 47 32.69 -45.10 -18.53
CA HIS A 47 33.43 -44.21 -19.43
C HIS A 47 34.29 -43.20 -18.66
N ARG A 48 35.32 -42.69 -19.34
CA ARG A 48 36.46 -41.96 -18.78
C ARG A 48 36.10 -40.57 -18.25
N TRP A 49 36.92 -40.10 -17.31
CA TRP A 49 37.03 -38.69 -16.94
C TRP A 49 37.73 -37.91 -18.06
N ASP A 50 37.22 -36.70 -18.33
CA ASP A 50 37.97 -35.58 -18.89
C ASP A 50 37.72 -34.36 -17.99
N SER A 51 38.72 -33.50 -17.84
CA SER A 51 38.82 -32.54 -16.74
C SER A 51 38.95 -31.10 -17.24
N SER A 52 37.84 -30.35 -17.30
CA SER A 52 37.91 -28.88 -17.36
C SER A 52 36.60 -28.16 -16.98
N ARG A 53 36.74 -27.19 -16.05
CA ARG A 53 35.81 -26.09 -15.69
C ARG A 53 34.43 -26.44 -15.09
N PRO A 54 34.07 -25.96 -13.87
CA PRO A 54 32.71 -26.01 -13.36
C PRO A 54 31.86 -24.89 -13.98
N SER A 55 30.72 -25.23 -14.57
CA SER A 55 29.73 -24.29 -15.10
C SER A 55 28.46 -24.27 -14.25
N LEU A 56 27.90 -23.08 -14.06
CA LEU A 56 26.52 -22.91 -13.61
C LEU A 56 25.55 -23.30 -14.75
N SER A 57 24.27 -23.51 -14.43
CA SER A 57 23.29 -24.18 -15.29
C SER A 57 23.20 -23.60 -16.72
N PRO A 58 23.19 -24.43 -17.79
CA PRO A 58 23.31 -23.98 -19.18
C PRO A 58 22.00 -23.44 -19.79
N ARG A 59 21.19 -22.71 -19.02
CA ARG A 59 20.06 -21.92 -19.52
C ARG A 59 20.26 -20.46 -19.09
N LEU A 60 20.21 -19.53 -20.06
CA LEU A 60 20.40 -18.06 -19.96
C LEU A 60 21.83 -17.49 -20.17
N LEU A 61 22.59 -18.03 -21.13
CA LEU A 61 23.75 -17.33 -21.75
C LEU A 61 23.68 -17.28 -23.29
N ARG A 62 22.47 -17.22 -23.85
CA ARG A 62 22.20 -17.06 -25.30
C ARG A 62 21.06 -16.09 -25.62
N SER A 63 21.11 -14.92 -25.01
CA SER A 63 20.62 -13.65 -25.56
C SER A 63 21.64 -12.57 -25.14
N TRP A 64 21.61 -11.38 -25.74
CA TRP A 64 22.62 -10.32 -25.52
C TRP A 64 24.02 -10.53 -26.13
N SER A 65 24.10 -11.07 -27.35
CA SER A 65 25.29 -10.86 -28.20
C SER A 65 24.98 -10.96 -29.71
N ARG A 66 24.19 -10.00 -30.26
CA ARG A 66 24.08 -9.65 -31.70
C ARG A 66 23.01 -8.56 -31.92
N ALA A 67 23.41 -7.29 -31.86
CA ALA A 67 22.58 -6.15 -32.27
C ALA A 67 23.39 -4.91 -32.71
N ARG A 68 24.52 -5.11 -33.40
CA ARG A 68 25.26 -4.05 -34.12
C ARG A 68 25.98 -4.65 -35.34
N THR A 69 25.36 -4.55 -36.54
CA THR A 69 25.98 -4.06 -37.80
C THR A 69 25.07 -4.25 -39.02
N ALA A 70 24.71 -3.12 -39.63
CA ALA A 70 24.50 -2.81 -41.06
C ALA A 70 24.25 -3.90 -42.14
N ARG A 71 23.19 -3.68 -42.92
CA ARG A 71 23.05 -3.80 -44.41
C ARG A 71 21.97 -2.76 -44.79
N ARG A 72 22.12 -1.75 -45.67
CA ARG A 72 22.77 -1.61 -47.00
C ARG A 72 22.18 -2.51 -48.10
N VAL A 73 21.14 -1.96 -48.75
CA VAL A 73 20.89 -1.81 -50.21
C VAL A 73 21.30 -2.95 -51.14
N ARG A 74 20.33 -3.40 -51.97
CA ARG A 74 20.52 -3.82 -53.38
C ARG A 74 19.21 -3.67 -54.16
N ASP A 75 19.25 -2.87 -55.22
CA ASP A 75 18.30 -2.91 -56.34
C ASP A 75 18.68 -4.00 -57.35
N CYS A 76 17.70 -4.45 -58.16
CA CYS A 76 17.76 -4.46 -59.63
C CYS A 76 16.54 -5.18 -60.27
N THR A 77 15.66 -4.39 -60.92
CA THR A 77 15.05 -4.58 -62.28
C THR A 77 14.80 -6.01 -62.82
N SER A 78 13.64 -6.36 -63.40
CA SER A 78 13.08 -5.78 -64.63
C SER A 78 11.72 -6.42 -65.04
N GLY A 79 10.84 -5.71 -65.77
CA GLY A 79 9.65 -6.30 -66.44
C GLY A 79 8.50 -5.33 -66.76
N HIS A 80 8.25 -5.05 -68.05
CA HIS A 80 7.17 -4.24 -68.65
C HIS A 80 6.89 -4.77 -70.08
N PRO A 81 5.87 -4.33 -70.86
CA PRO A 81 4.97 -3.16 -70.76
C PRO A 81 3.47 -3.59 -70.68
N THR A 82 2.38 -2.83 -70.92
CA THR A 82 2.04 -1.51 -71.52
C THR A 82 0.93 -0.82 -70.67
N ASN A 83 0.26 0.32 -70.95
CA ASN A 83 0.19 1.25 -72.09
C ASN A 83 -0.37 2.66 -71.67
N ARG A 84 -0.36 3.62 -72.61
CA ARG A 84 -1.10 4.91 -72.73
C ARG A 84 -1.11 5.94 -71.56
N ARG A 85 -0.73 7.18 -71.93
CA ARG A 85 -0.75 8.48 -71.20
C ARG A 85 -1.93 9.37 -71.71
N PRO A 86 -2.08 10.68 -71.36
CA PRO A 86 -1.47 11.56 -70.32
C PRO A 86 -2.56 12.13 -69.34
N ASN A 87 -2.37 13.06 -68.38
CA ASN A 87 -1.55 14.29 -68.37
C ASN A 87 -1.44 14.95 -66.96
N ARG A 88 -0.49 15.89 -66.83
CA ARG A 88 -0.25 16.90 -65.77
C ARG A 88 0.44 16.49 -64.45
N ARG A 89 1.32 17.40 -64.03
CA ARG A 89 2.33 17.48 -62.95
C ARG A 89 2.26 18.94 -62.44
N PRO A 90 3.04 19.38 -61.42
CA PRO A 90 3.58 18.69 -60.24
C PRO A 90 3.32 19.48 -58.93
N THR A 91 3.69 18.94 -57.76
CA THR A 91 4.73 19.48 -56.82
C THR A 91 4.64 18.76 -55.47
N GLU A 92 5.69 18.03 -55.11
CA GLU A 92 5.99 17.67 -53.72
C GLU A 92 7.37 18.25 -53.38
N GLN A 93 7.44 18.98 -52.26
CA GLN A 93 8.68 19.32 -51.59
C GLN A 93 8.65 18.69 -50.20
N THR A 94 9.70 17.95 -49.89
CA THR A 94 9.95 17.35 -48.58
C THR A 94 10.32 18.40 -47.54
N SER A 95 9.79 18.28 -46.33
CA SER A 95 10.53 18.64 -45.12
C SER A 95 10.08 17.76 -43.94
N GLU A 96 11.01 17.51 -43.03
CA GLU A 96 10.87 16.50 -41.97
C GLU A 96 9.95 16.96 -40.84
N GLN A 97 9.18 16.02 -40.28
CA GLN A 97 8.61 16.17 -38.94
C GLN A 97 9.10 15.04 -38.03
N THR A 98 9.94 15.41 -37.08
CA THR A 98 10.33 14.61 -35.93
C THR A 98 9.13 14.36 -35.03
N SER A 99 8.72 13.10 -34.87
CA SER A 99 7.67 12.73 -33.92
C SER A 99 8.26 12.61 -32.51
N ASP A 100 8.27 13.72 -31.80
CA ASP A 100 8.55 13.73 -30.36
C ASP A 100 7.38 13.08 -29.62
N ARG A 101 7.66 12.04 -28.83
CA ARG A 101 6.62 11.30 -28.08
C ARG A 101 6.43 11.95 -26.71
N THR A 102 5.78 13.10 -26.69
CA THR A 102 5.29 13.72 -25.45
C THR A 102 4.16 12.88 -24.84
N ASP A 103 4.26 12.59 -23.54
CA ASP A 103 3.21 11.93 -22.77
C ASP A 103 1.86 12.64 -22.92
N VAL A 104 0.85 11.91 -23.39
CA VAL A 104 -0.54 12.38 -23.38
C VAL A 104 -1.06 12.28 -21.96
N ARG A 105 -0.76 13.29 -21.14
CA ARG A 105 -1.63 13.62 -20.00
C ARG A 105 -2.99 13.99 -20.57
N ALA A 106 -4.02 13.19 -20.29
CA ALA A 106 -5.38 13.52 -20.65
C ALA A 106 -5.74 14.91 -20.08
N ALA A 107 -6.24 15.80 -20.92
CA ALA A 107 -6.78 17.08 -20.47
C ALA A 107 -8.02 16.81 -19.59
N PRO A 108 -8.25 17.57 -18.50
CA PRO A 108 -9.45 17.44 -17.70
C PRO A 108 -10.69 17.69 -18.54
N ASN A 109 -11.74 16.91 -18.30
CA ASN A 109 -12.97 16.95 -19.09
C ASN A 109 -13.72 18.29 -18.81
N PRO A 110 -13.89 19.19 -19.79
CA PRO A 110 -14.30 20.59 -19.53
C PRO A 110 -15.79 20.77 -19.19
N GLY A 111 -16.47 19.71 -18.72
CA GLY A 111 -17.92 19.60 -18.73
C GLY A 111 -18.67 20.03 -17.47
N LEU A 112 -18.03 20.13 -16.30
CA LEU A 112 -18.71 20.50 -15.05
C LEU A 112 -18.31 21.90 -14.56
N ILE A 113 -19.22 22.86 -14.71
CA ILE A 113 -19.07 24.20 -14.13
C ILE A 113 -19.35 24.11 -12.64
N VAL A 114 -18.30 23.88 -11.86
CA VAL A 114 -18.38 23.88 -10.39
C VAL A 114 -18.45 25.33 -9.89
N PRO A 115 -19.48 25.73 -9.12
CA PRO A 115 -19.52 27.04 -8.48
C PRO A 115 -18.29 27.25 -7.58
N ARG A 116 -17.74 28.46 -7.54
CA ARG A 116 -16.79 28.82 -6.48
C ARG A 116 -17.54 28.81 -5.15
N LEU A 117 -17.06 27.99 -4.20
CA LEU A 117 -17.50 28.04 -2.81
C LEU A 117 -17.23 29.45 -2.27
N ARG A 118 -18.24 30.06 -1.65
CA ARG A 118 -18.14 31.41 -1.07
C ARG A 118 -17.87 31.24 0.41
N TYR A 119 -16.63 31.52 0.82
CA TYR A 119 -16.23 31.42 2.22
C TYR A 119 -16.27 32.79 2.89
N ALA A 120 -16.94 32.87 4.04
CA ALA A 120 -16.93 34.04 4.91
C ALA A 120 -15.72 33.98 5.86
N PRO A 121 -15.12 35.13 6.24
CA PRO A 121 -13.88 35.17 7.02
C PRO A 121 -14.01 34.76 8.49
N GLU A 122 -15.23 34.52 8.99
CA GLU A 122 -15.51 34.22 10.41
C GLU A 122 -15.83 32.73 10.68
N MET A 123 -15.70 31.86 9.67
CA MET A 123 -16.13 30.46 9.80
C MET A 123 -15.28 29.62 10.76
N ARG A 124 -15.96 28.72 11.47
CA ARG A 124 -15.39 27.71 12.36
C ARG A 124 -14.27 26.88 11.69
N PRO A 125 -13.08 26.79 12.31
CA PRO A 125 -11.99 25.91 11.86
C PRO A 125 -12.37 24.42 11.92
N ILE A 126 -11.82 23.62 11.00
CA ILE A 126 -12.11 22.19 10.91
C ILE A 126 -11.08 21.41 11.72
N SER A 127 -11.31 21.25 13.02
CA SER A 127 -10.35 20.61 13.94
C SER A 127 -10.57 19.10 14.15
N THR A 128 -11.79 18.62 13.92
CA THR A 128 -12.24 17.25 14.21
C THR A 128 -12.98 16.62 13.02
N ALA A 129 -12.84 15.30 12.86
CA ALA A 129 -13.53 14.55 11.80
C ALA A 129 -14.11 13.20 12.27
N GLU A 130 -15.23 12.78 11.67
CA GLU A 130 -15.68 11.38 11.68
C GLU A 130 -15.72 10.81 10.25
N LEU A 131 -15.39 9.53 10.12
CA LEU A 131 -15.33 8.81 8.84
C LEU A 131 -16.43 7.73 8.77
N LEU A 132 -17.22 7.74 7.70
CA LEU A 132 -18.37 6.84 7.50
C LEU A 132 -18.21 6.02 6.21
N SER A 133 -17.87 4.74 6.35
CA SER A 133 -17.70 3.82 5.22
C SER A 133 -19.02 3.07 4.99
N VAL A 134 -19.73 3.41 3.91
CA VAL A 134 -21.03 2.83 3.56
C VAL A 134 -20.83 1.72 2.54
N GLY A 135 -21.27 0.52 2.88
CA GLY A 135 -21.23 -0.66 2.02
C GLY A 135 -21.47 -1.93 2.82
N SER A 136 -22.50 -2.70 2.45
CA SER A 136 -22.87 -3.95 3.12
C SER A 136 -21.73 -4.96 3.08
N GLU A 137 -20.93 -4.98 2.00
CA GLU A 137 -19.75 -5.81 1.84
C GLU A 137 -18.65 -5.54 2.89
N LEU A 138 -18.63 -4.33 3.48
CA LEU A 138 -17.74 -3.98 4.59
C LEU A 138 -18.24 -4.59 5.90
N THR A 139 -19.55 -4.56 6.14
CA THR A 139 -20.16 -5.04 7.39
C THR A 139 -20.28 -6.57 7.45
N VAL A 140 -20.40 -7.25 6.31
CA VAL A 140 -20.27 -8.72 6.24
C VAL A 140 -18.82 -9.19 6.16
N GLY A 141 -17.86 -8.29 5.92
CA GLY A 141 -16.42 -8.56 5.92
C GLY A 141 -15.85 -9.15 4.63
N GLU A 142 -16.59 -9.11 3.53
CA GLU A 142 -16.11 -9.50 2.18
C GLU A 142 -15.03 -8.53 1.67
N THR A 143 -15.23 -7.22 1.88
CA THR A 143 -14.25 -6.19 1.55
C THR A 143 -13.65 -5.60 2.82
N ARG A 144 -12.32 -5.51 2.84
CA ARG A 144 -11.61 -4.77 3.88
C ARG A 144 -11.65 -3.27 3.57
N ASP A 145 -12.22 -2.47 4.47
CA ASP A 145 -12.08 -1.02 4.40
C ASP A 145 -10.60 -0.60 4.45
N THR A 146 -10.18 0.06 3.37
CA THR A 146 -8.86 0.70 3.25
C THR A 146 -8.98 2.21 3.03
N ASN A 147 -10.16 2.69 2.63
CA ASN A 147 -10.44 4.09 2.32
C ASN A 147 -10.39 4.95 3.58
N ALA A 148 -11.14 4.56 4.62
CA ALA A 148 -11.19 5.35 5.85
C ALA A 148 -9.81 5.41 6.50
N GLY A 149 -9.01 4.34 6.41
CA GLY A 149 -7.62 4.36 6.89
C GLY A 149 -6.71 5.33 6.12
N GLU A 150 -6.98 5.57 4.84
CA GLU A 150 -6.23 6.51 3.98
C GLU A 150 -6.67 7.97 4.21
N LEU A 151 -7.97 8.20 4.29
CA LEU A 151 -8.56 9.49 4.66
C LEU A 151 -8.12 9.91 6.06
N ALA A 152 -8.15 8.99 7.04
CA ALA A 152 -7.73 9.25 8.41
C ALA A 152 -6.26 9.70 8.47
N ARG A 153 -5.35 8.98 7.80
CA ARG A 153 -3.93 9.41 7.70
C ARG A 153 -3.81 10.81 7.13
N THR A 154 -4.48 11.06 6.00
CA THR A 154 -4.42 12.37 5.33
C THR A 154 -4.93 13.49 6.24
N LEU A 155 -6.04 13.27 6.95
CA LEU A 155 -6.61 14.23 7.91
C LEU A 155 -5.68 14.48 9.10
N THR A 156 -5.14 13.42 9.73
CA THR A 156 -4.19 13.53 10.85
C THR A 156 -2.89 14.23 10.43
N ASP A 157 -2.42 14.00 9.21
CA ASP A 157 -1.22 14.65 8.67
C ASP A 157 -1.48 16.13 8.26
N ASN A 158 -2.74 16.57 8.20
CA ASN A 158 -3.14 17.98 8.15
C ASN A 158 -3.60 18.50 9.53
N GLY A 159 -3.38 17.75 10.63
CA GLY A 159 -3.67 18.21 12.00
C GLY A 159 -5.12 18.13 12.45
N VAL A 160 -5.93 17.29 11.80
CA VAL A 160 -7.33 17.01 12.18
C VAL A 160 -7.40 15.78 13.08
N GLU A 161 -8.12 15.89 14.20
CA GLU A 161 -8.39 14.75 15.09
C GLU A 161 -9.53 13.90 14.53
N VAL A 162 -9.23 12.64 14.19
CA VAL A 162 -10.24 11.69 13.69
C VAL A 162 -10.88 10.98 14.89
N LEU A 163 -12.09 11.41 15.26
CA LEU A 163 -12.81 10.98 16.46
C LEU A 163 -13.37 9.55 16.35
N ARG A 164 -13.81 9.15 15.15
CA ARG A 164 -14.40 7.83 14.88
C ARG A 164 -14.27 7.44 13.41
N MET A 165 -14.23 6.14 13.19
CA MET A 165 -14.37 5.50 11.89
C MET A 165 -15.47 4.43 12.03
N THR A 166 -16.49 4.47 11.18
CA THR A 166 -17.69 3.62 11.29
C THR A 166 -17.96 2.95 9.94
N ALA A 167 -18.03 1.62 9.91
CA ALA A 167 -18.54 0.88 8.76
C ALA A 167 -20.07 0.66 8.91
N LEU A 168 -20.82 0.89 7.84
CA LEU A 168 -22.27 0.92 7.82
C LEU A 168 -22.81 0.05 6.68
N PRO A 169 -23.92 -0.70 6.89
CA PRO A 169 -24.58 -1.40 5.80
C PRO A 169 -25.31 -0.41 4.88
N ASP A 170 -25.76 -0.88 3.72
CA ASP A 170 -26.60 -0.11 2.79
C ASP A 170 -28.05 -0.03 3.29
N ASP A 171 -28.23 0.57 4.47
CA ASP A 171 -29.53 0.80 5.11
C ASP A 171 -29.74 2.30 5.35
N LEU A 172 -30.85 2.82 4.83
CA LEU A 172 -31.17 4.25 4.88
C LEU A 172 -31.24 4.76 6.33
N ALA A 173 -31.79 3.98 7.26
CA ALA A 173 -31.96 4.43 8.64
C ALA A 173 -30.62 4.47 9.38
N ALA A 174 -29.81 3.41 9.27
CA ALA A 174 -28.49 3.30 9.87
C ALA A 174 -27.53 4.39 9.36
N VAL A 175 -27.48 4.62 8.04
CA VAL A 175 -26.61 5.64 7.45
C VAL A 175 -27.09 7.05 7.81
N THR A 176 -28.40 7.32 7.81
CA THR A 176 -28.95 8.62 8.24
C THR A 176 -28.66 8.91 9.71
N ASP A 177 -28.83 7.92 10.60
CA ASP A 177 -28.52 8.09 12.02
C ASP A 177 -27.04 8.37 12.25
N ALA A 178 -26.15 7.63 11.57
CA ALA A 178 -24.71 7.87 11.62
C ALA A 178 -24.32 9.30 11.20
N PHE A 179 -24.92 9.84 10.13
CA PHE A 179 -24.72 11.25 9.74
C PHE A 179 -25.21 12.22 10.81
N ARG A 180 -26.41 12.04 11.37
CA ARG A 180 -26.95 12.91 12.45
C ARG A 180 -26.06 12.88 13.69
N VAL A 181 -25.60 11.70 14.10
CA VAL A 181 -24.72 11.49 15.25
C VAL A 181 -23.34 12.12 15.01
N ALA A 182 -22.76 11.95 13.83
CA ALA A 182 -21.47 12.55 13.46
C ALA A 182 -21.55 14.08 13.36
N LEU A 183 -22.62 14.63 12.76
CA LEU A 183 -22.92 16.06 12.80
C LEU A 183 -23.02 16.58 14.23
N GLY A 184 -23.51 15.81 15.20
CA GLY A 184 -23.51 16.20 16.61
C GLY A 184 -22.11 16.39 17.23
N ARG A 185 -21.04 15.87 16.61
CA ARG A 185 -19.74 15.64 17.26
C ARG A 185 -18.53 16.24 16.54
N ALA A 186 -18.51 16.24 15.21
CA ALA A 186 -17.36 16.64 14.41
C ALA A 186 -17.58 17.93 13.62
N ASP A 187 -16.49 18.57 13.23
CA ASP A 187 -16.47 19.71 12.30
C ASP A 187 -16.62 19.23 10.84
N LEU A 188 -16.04 18.08 10.52
CA LEU A 188 -16.06 17.42 9.22
C LEU A 188 -16.59 15.98 9.31
N ILE A 189 -17.42 15.59 8.36
CA ILE A 189 -17.80 14.20 8.13
C ILE A 189 -17.34 13.82 6.73
N VAL A 190 -16.53 12.77 6.58
CA VAL A 190 -16.18 12.23 5.25
C VAL A 190 -16.79 10.84 5.13
N SER A 191 -17.59 10.62 4.09
CA SER A 191 -18.13 9.30 3.78
C SER A 191 -17.56 8.73 2.49
N THR A 192 -17.48 7.40 2.39
CA THR A 192 -17.15 6.70 1.14
C THR A 192 -18.15 5.59 0.88
N GLY A 193 -18.66 5.51 -0.35
CA GLY A 193 -19.62 4.48 -0.78
C GLY A 193 -21.07 4.97 -0.84
N GLY A 194 -21.96 4.13 -1.38
CA GLY A 194 -23.38 4.42 -1.56
C GLY A 194 -23.72 5.62 -2.49
N LEU A 195 -22.88 5.89 -3.50
CA LEU A 195 -23.04 7.00 -4.46
C LEU A 195 -23.26 6.58 -5.92
N GLY A 196 -23.35 5.29 -6.21
CA GLY A 196 -23.71 4.77 -7.51
C GLY A 196 -25.20 5.03 -7.88
N PRO A 197 -25.72 4.29 -8.89
CA PRO A 197 -27.09 4.42 -9.37
C PRO A 197 -28.06 3.35 -8.83
N THR A 198 -27.63 2.40 -7.99
CA THR A 198 -28.46 1.25 -7.61
C THR A 198 -29.36 1.55 -6.39
N PRO A 199 -30.38 0.72 -6.10
CA PRO A 199 -31.34 0.99 -5.01
C PRO A 199 -30.72 1.02 -3.61
N ASP A 200 -29.61 0.30 -3.42
CA ASP A 200 -28.76 0.23 -2.23
C ASP A 200 -27.79 1.42 -2.08
N ASP A 201 -27.54 2.22 -3.12
CA ASP A 201 -26.69 3.42 -3.05
C ASP A 201 -27.36 4.59 -2.27
N LEU A 202 -27.53 4.45 -0.96
CA LEU A 202 -28.41 5.32 -0.15
C LEU A 202 -27.72 6.53 0.52
N THR A 203 -26.44 6.81 0.21
CA THR A 203 -25.68 7.87 0.90
C THR A 203 -26.24 9.27 0.62
N ARG A 204 -26.70 9.56 -0.61
CA ARG A 204 -27.29 10.88 -0.96
C ARG A 204 -28.59 11.13 -0.21
N GLU A 205 -29.49 10.15 -0.22
CA GLU A 205 -30.74 10.16 0.54
C GLU A 205 -30.49 10.33 2.04
N SER A 206 -29.51 9.62 2.59
CA SER A 206 -29.18 9.67 4.01
C SER A 206 -28.64 11.04 4.44
N ILE A 207 -27.78 11.66 3.63
CA ILE A 207 -27.28 13.02 3.89
C ILE A 207 -28.43 14.03 3.85
N ALA A 208 -29.26 13.97 2.81
CA ALA A 208 -30.42 14.85 2.64
C ALA A 208 -31.40 14.73 3.83
N ALA A 209 -31.72 13.49 4.25
CA ALA A 209 -32.56 13.21 5.42
C ALA A 209 -31.89 13.58 6.76
N ALA A 210 -30.56 13.60 6.85
CA ALA A 210 -29.83 14.02 8.04
C ALA A 210 -29.83 15.56 8.22
N ILE A 211 -29.70 16.32 7.13
CA ILE A 211 -29.72 17.80 7.15
C ILE A 211 -31.12 18.42 7.04
N GLY A 212 -32.13 17.63 6.62
CA GLY A 212 -33.51 18.10 6.48
C GLY A 212 -33.82 18.75 5.13
N GLU A 213 -33.06 18.42 4.08
CA GLU A 213 -33.25 18.95 2.72
C GLU A 213 -33.84 17.89 1.77
N THR A 214 -34.58 18.32 0.76
CA THR A 214 -35.07 17.44 -0.32
C THR A 214 -34.12 17.53 -1.52
N PRO A 215 -33.60 16.41 -2.06
CA PRO A 215 -32.79 16.43 -3.26
C PRO A 215 -33.65 16.67 -4.50
N SER A 216 -33.09 17.39 -5.48
CA SER A 216 -33.65 17.59 -6.81
C SER A 216 -32.62 17.24 -7.87
N VAL A 217 -33.06 16.94 -9.10
CA VAL A 217 -32.15 16.75 -10.24
C VAL A 217 -31.55 18.09 -10.63
N ASP A 218 -30.22 18.19 -10.63
CA ASP A 218 -29.48 19.31 -11.20
C ASP A 218 -29.37 19.09 -12.73
N PRO A 219 -29.98 19.95 -13.57
CA PRO A 219 -30.02 19.73 -15.02
C PRO A 219 -28.64 19.75 -15.67
N ASP A 220 -27.66 20.42 -15.06
CA ASP A 220 -26.30 20.54 -15.60
C ASP A 220 -25.50 19.28 -15.31
N LEU A 221 -25.64 18.73 -14.10
CA LEU A 221 -25.15 17.38 -13.78
C LEU A 221 -25.78 16.31 -14.66
N GLU A 222 -27.10 16.37 -14.92
CA GLU A 222 -27.78 15.38 -15.75
C GLU A 222 -27.27 15.42 -17.20
N ARG A 223 -27.08 16.62 -17.77
CA ARG A 223 -26.48 16.77 -19.11
C ARG A 223 -25.03 16.26 -19.15
N TRP A 224 -24.21 16.57 -18.15
CA TRP A 224 -22.85 16.03 -18.05
C TRP A 224 -22.85 14.50 -18.00
N LEU A 225 -23.75 13.90 -17.21
CA LEU A 225 -23.93 12.46 -17.13
C LEU A 225 -24.34 11.84 -18.47
N ARG A 226 -25.33 12.42 -19.15
CA ARG A 226 -25.82 11.95 -20.46
C ARG A 226 -24.71 12.00 -21.52
N ASN A 227 -23.97 13.10 -21.59
CA ASN A 227 -22.82 13.23 -22.48
C ASN A 227 -21.78 12.14 -22.23
N LEU A 228 -21.49 11.81 -20.96
CA LEU A 228 -20.51 10.80 -20.57
C LEU A 228 -20.92 9.36 -20.97
N PHE A 229 -22.22 9.07 -21.07
CA PHE A 229 -22.72 7.82 -21.67
C PHE A 229 -22.67 7.85 -23.21
N GLU A 230 -23.05 8.98 -23.82
CA GLU A 230 -23.03 9.19 -25.28
C GLU A 230 -21.61 9.04 -25.87
N HIS A 231 -20.59 9.63 -25.23
CA HIS A 231 -19.19 9.49 -25.63
C HIS A 231 -18.66 8.04 -25.55
N ARG A 232 -19.36 7.16 -24.82
CA ARG A 232 -19.05 5.72 -24.72
C ARG A 232 -19.91 4.87 -25.66
N GLY A 233 -20.79 5.48 -26.45
CA GLY A 233 -21.74 4.78 -27.33
C GLY A 233 -22.80 3.99 -26.57
N LEU A 234 -23.10 4.37 -25.32
CA LEU A 234 -24.04 3.66 -24.45
C LEU A 234 -25.35 4.45 -24.27
N PRO A 235 -26.53 3.79 -24.25
CA PRO A 235 -27.77 4.44 -23.88
C PRO A 235 -27.73 4.85 -22.41
N PHE A 236 -28.29 6.01 -22.08
CA PHE A 236 -28.34 6.53 -20.71
C PHE A 236 -29.44 5.83 -19.89
N PRO A 237 -29.11 5.08 -18.81
CA PRO A 237 -30.11 4.43 -17.96
C PRO A 237 -30.83 5.42 -17.05
N THR A 238 -32.13 5.22 -16.84
CA THR A 238 -32.94 6.10 -15.97
C THR A 238 -32.52 6.08 -14.50
N THR A 239 -31.95 4.97 -14.03
CA THR A 239 -31.39 4.85 -12.67
C THR A 239 -30.21 5.80 -12.43
N ASN A 240 -29.44 6.15 -13.46
CA ASN A 240 -28.34 7.09 -13.33
C ASN A 240 -28.80 8.55 -13.07
N VAL A 241 -30.07 8.90 -13.29
CA VAL A 241 -30.61 10.24 -12.96
C VAL A 241 -30.41 10.56 -11.46
N LYS A 242 -30.46 9.56 -10.58
CA LYS A 242 -30.16 9.70 -9.14
C LYS A 242 -28.76 10.24 -8.86
N GLN A 243 -27.78 10.02 -9.75
CA GLN A 243 -26.42 10.53 -9.58
C GLN A 243 -26.29 12.02 -9.93
N ALA A 244 -27.29 12.58 -10.62
CA ALA A 244 -27.43 14.02 -10.86
C ALA A 244 -28.25 14.73 -9.76
N TRP A 245 -28.56 14.05 -8.65
CA TRP A 245 -29.23 14.68 -7.51
C TRP A 245 -28.31 15.64 -6.76
N ARG A 246 -28.93 16.70 -6.24
CA ARG A 246 -28.31 17.77 -5.47
C ARG A 246 -29.33 18.38 -4.51
N THR A 247 -28.90 18.75 -3.30
CA THR A 247 -29.69 19.57 -2.36
C THR A 247 -29.23 21.05 -2.43
N PRO A 248 -30.01 22.04 -1.95
CA PRO A 248 -29.60 23.44 -1.93
C PRO A 248 -28.20 23.69 -1.35
N SER A 249 -27.85 23.03 -0.24
CA SER A 249 -26.55 23.17 0.43
C SER A 249 -25.44 22.30 -0.15
N THR A 250 -25.71 21.55 -1.22
CA THR A 250 -24.74 20.66 -1.89
C THR A 250 -24.01 21.39 -3.02
N THR A 251 -22.69 21.25 -3.08
CA THR A 251 -21.83 21.50 -4.25
C THR A 251 -21.30 20.17 -4.80
N PRO A 252 -21.52 19.83 -6.09
CA PRO A 252 -21.03 18.59 -6.67
C PRO A 252 -19.50 18.55 -6.80
N ILE A 253 -18.90 17.41 -6.45
CA ILE A 253 -17.48 17.10 -6.64
C ILE A 253 -17.33 16.36 -7.97
N PRO A 254 -16.57 16.90 -8.96
CA PRO A 254 -16.32 16.22 -10.24
C PRO A 254 -15.71 14.83 -10.04
N ASN A 255 -16.10 13.87 -10.89
CA ASN A 255 -15.53 12.52 -10.92
C ASN A 255 -15.21 12.13 -12.37
N ASP A 256 -14.01 12.45 -12.84
CA ASP A 256 -13.56 12.10 -14.20
C ASP A 256 -13.33 10.58 -14.38
N ASN A 257 -13.24 9.82 -13.28
CA ASN A 257 -12.92 8.39 -13.27
C ASN A 257 -14.15 7.48 -13.12
N GLY A 258 -15.37 8.04 -13.11
CA GLY A 258 -16.61 7.32 -12.82
C GLY A 258 -17.86 8.00 -13.39
N THR A 259 -19.04 7.60 -12.88
CA THR A 259 -20.33 8.26 -13.18
C THR A 259 -20.97 8.91 -11.95
N ALA A 260 -20.32 8.83 -10.79
CA ALA A 260 -20.85 9.31 -9.51
C ALA A 260 -20.16 10.60 -9.09
N PRO A 261 -20.76 11.80 -9.27
CA PRO A 261 -20.30 12.99 -8.57
C PRO A 261 -20.35 12.76 -7.06
N GLY A 262 -19.32 13.24 -6.38
CA GLY A 262 -19.32 13.34 -4.92
C GLY A 262 -20.15 14.54 -4.48
N TRP A 263 -20.43 14.64 -3.19
CA TRP A 263 -21.11 15.80 -2.60
C TRP A 263 -20.20 16.48 -1.59
N TRP A 264 -19.97 17.78 -1.76
CA TRP A 264 -19.59 18.68 -0.67
C TRP A 264 -20.88 19.31 -0.15
N VAL A 265 -21.14 19.24 1.15
CA VAL A 265 -22.34 19.84 1.75
C VAL A 265 -21.94 20.76 2.89
N ASP A 266 -22.34 22.02 2.78
CA ASP A 266 -22.20 23.00 3.86
C ASP A 266 -23.36 22.78 4.86
N ALA A 267 -23.07 22.05 5.94
CA ALA A 267 -24.07 21.50 6.85
C ALA A 267 -24.33 22.40 8.08
N PRO A 268 -25.48 22.25 8.77
CA PRO A 268 -25.85 23.12 9.90
C PRO A 268 -24.80 23.21 11.01
N GLY A 269 -24.55 24.44 11.47
CA GLY A 269 -23.50 24.76 12.45
C GLY A 269 -22.11 24.89 11.84
N GLU A 270 -22.03 25.34 10.58
CA GLU A 270 -20.79 25.59 9.80
C GLU A 270 -19.94 24.35 9.53
N ARG A 271 -20.54 23.16 9.68
CA ARG A 271 -19.90 21.86 9.48
C ARG A 271 -19.82 21.53 7.99
N VAL A 272 -18.97 20.57 7.64
CA VAL A 272 -18.85 20.09 6.25
C VAL A 272 -19.11 18.59 6.18
N ILE A 273 -19.88 18.14 5.19
CA ILE A 273 -19.94 16.73 4.78
C ILE A 273 -19.27 16.59 3.42
N VAL A 274 -18.35 15.62 3.27
CA VAL A 274 -17.72 15.25 2.00
C VAL A 274 -18.05 13.79 1.71
N ALA A 275 -18.93 13.54 0.75
CA ALA A 275 -19.28 12.20 0.30
C ALA A 275 -18.53 11.83 -0.98
N LEU A 276 -17.83 10.69 -0.95
CA LEU A 276 -16.97 10.19 -2.01
C LEU A 276 -17.41 8.78 -2.48
N PRO A 277 -17.09 8.37 -3.71
CA PRO A 277 -17.39 7.03 -4.18
C PRO A 277 -16.54 5.96 -3.45
N GLY A 278 -17.03 4.72 -3.41
CA GLY A 278 -16.32 3.59 -2.78
C GLY A 278 -15.02 3.17 -3.49
N PRO A 279 -14.97 3.05 -4.83
CA PRO A 279 -13.75 2.64 -5.53
C PRO A 279 -12.56 3.60 -5.32
N PRO A 280 -11.39 3.12 -4.84
CA PRO A 280 -10.23 3.99 -4.56
C PRO A 280 -9.73 4.78 -5.79
N ARG A 281 -9.89 4.23 -7.00
CA ARG A 281 -9.53 4.90 -8.27
C ARG A 281 -10.38 6.14 -8.57
N GLU A 282 -11.55 6.27 -7.95
CA GLU A 282 -12.43 7.44 -8.07
C GLU A 282 -12.25 8.34 -6.83
N MET A 283 -12.27 7.75 -5.63
CA MET A 283 -12.12 8.48 -4.36
C MET A 283 -10.82 9.29 -4.26
N ARG A 284 -9.68 8.71 -4.66
CA ARG A 284 -8.35 9.33 -4.49
C ARG A 284 -8.18 10.70 -5.17
N PRO A 285 -8.44 10.86 -6.48
CA PRO A 285 -8.34 12.18 -7.12
C PRO A 285 -9.38 13.16 -6.57
N MET A 286 -10.63 12.72 -6.34
CA MET A 286 -11.67 13.57 -5.76
C MET A 286 -11.28 14.14 -4.39
N TRP A 287 -10.66 13.30 -3.55
CA TRP A 287 -10.13 13.73 -2.26
C TRP A 287 -8.92 14.66 -2.40
N THR A 288 -7.91 14.23 -3.17
CA THR A 288 -6.59 14.89 -3.21
C THR A 288 -6.61 16.20 -4.00
N ASP A 289 -7.31 16.21 -5.13
CA ASP A 289 -7.25 17.28 -6.13
C ASP A 289 -8.40 18.29 -5.97
N TRP A 290 -9.51 17.89 -5.33
CA TRP A 290 -10.70 18.76 -5.17
C TRP A 290 -11.06 19.05 -3.71
N ALA A 291 -11.28 18.03 -2.87
CA ALA A 291 -11.82 18.23 -1.53
C ALA A 291 -10.79 18.75 -0.52
N LEU A 292 -9.61 18.12 -0.43
CA LEU A 292 -8.56 18.49 0.52
C LEU A 292 -8.05 19.94 0.33
N PRO A 293 -7.86 20.48 -0.89
CA PRO A 293 -7.54 21.90 -1.10
C PRO A 293 -8.61 22.84 -0.52
N ARG A 294 -9.90 22.55 -0.74
CA ARG A 294 -11.02 23.35 -0.23
C ARG A 294 -11.21 23.25 1.28
N LEU A 295 -10.94 22.08 1.85
CA LEU A 295 -10.85 21.94 3.30
C LEU A 295 -9.76 22.86 3.88
N ARG A 296 -8.58 22.95 3.24
CA ARG A 296 -7.51 23.87 3.68
C ARG A 296 -7.89 25.34 3.55
N GLU A 297 -8.67 25.71 2.53
CA GLU A 297 -9.28 27.06 2.40
C GLU A 297 -10.28 27.36 3.55
N ARG A 298 -10.76 26.32 4.25
CA ARG A 298 -11.63 26.37 5.44
C ARG A 298 -10.89 26.19 6.78
N ASP A 299 -9.59 26.50 6.83
CA ASP A 299 -8.72 26.36 8.00
C ASP A 299 -8.74 24.92 8.55
N LEU A 300 -8.26 23.97 7.71
CA LEU A 300 -8.21 22.56 8.04
C LEU A 300 -7.14 22.25 9.09
N GLY A 301 -7.60 21.67 10.18
CA GLY A 301 -6.80 21.13 11.26
C GLY A 301 -6.12 22.19 12.11
N ARG A 302 -5.49 21.74 13.19
CA ARG A 302 -4.55 22.58 13.93
C ARG A 302 -3.20 22.47 13.23
N ARG A 303 -2.51 23.60 13.04
CA ARG A 303 -1.09 23.57 12.67
C ARG A 303 -0.41 22.59 13.61
N SER A 304 0.26 21.58 13.08
CA SER A 304 0.89 20.53 13.87
C SER A 304 2.05 19.97 13.07
N VAL A 305 3.04 19.47 13.78
CA VAL A 305 4.21 18.83 13.19
C VAL A 305 4.21 17.39 13.62
N ALA A 306 4.39 16.47 12.68
CA ALA A 306 4.48 15.04 12.95
C ALA A 306 5.68 14.42 12.24
N VAL A 307 6.40 13.55 12.95
CA VAL A 307 7.54 12.79 12.44
C VAL A 307 7.35 11.33 12.81
N THR A 308 7.52 10.44 11.85
CA THR A 308 7.56 8.99 12.10
C THR A 308 9.00 8.50 11.99
N LEU A 309 9.51 7.82 13.00
CA LEU A 309 10.77 7.06 12.95
C LEU A 309 10.46 5.59 12.69
N ARG A 310 11.14 5.01 11.69
CA ARG A 310 11.01 3.60 11.33
C ARG A 310 12.05 2.79 12.08
N THR A 311 11.63 1.87 12.95
CA THR A 311 12.57 1.03 13.73
C THR A 311 12.62 -0.42 13.22
N THR A 312 13.70 -1.13 13.54
CA THR A 312 13.87 -2.56 13.24
C THR A 312 14.70 -3.29 14.31
N GLY A 313 14.52 -4.60 14.42
CA GLY A 313 15.28 -5.46 15.34
C GLY A 313 14.80 -5.45 16.80
N LEU A 314 13.85 -4.60 17.18
CA LEU A 314 13.13 -4.65 18.45
C LEU A 314 11.65 -4.98 18.23
N GLY A 315 11.04 -5.64 19.22
CA GLY A 315 9.59 -5.76 19.33
C GLY A 315 8.99 -4.54 20.03
N GLU A 316 7.69 -4.30 19.84
CA GLU A 316 6.98 -3.14 20.38
C GLU A 316 7.15 -2.99 21.90
N SER A 317 7.02 -4.07 22.67
CA SER A 317 7.19 -4.02 24.14
C SER A 317 8.58 -3.54 24.56
N MET A 318 9.64 -3.90 23.83
CA MET A 318 11.01 -3.45 24.12
C MET A 318 11.24 -1.99 23.74
N ILE A 319 10.50 -1.47 22.75
CA ILE A 319 10.53 -0.05 22.40
C ILE A 319 9.76 0.73 23.46
N ALA A 320 8.57 0.27 23.85
CA ALA A 320 7.78 0.91 24.90
C ALA A 320 8.51 0.96 26.25
N GLU A 321 9.17 -0.14 26.65
CA GLU A 321 10.03 -0.20 27.85
C GLU A 321 11.16 0.83 27.81
N ARG A 322 11.81 1.03 26.66
CA ARG A 322 12.89 2.01 26.49
C ARG A 322 12.40 3.45 26.41
N LEU A 323 11.21 3.70 25.86
CA LEU A 323 10.64 5.04 25.77
C LEU A 323 10.02 5.52 27.09
N GLY A 324 9.52 4.60 27.92
CA GLY A 324 9.01 4.90 29.26
C GLY A 324 7.99 6.03 29.26
N ALA A 325 8.24 7.05 30.09
CA ALA A 325 7.36 8.22 30.28
C ALA A 325 7.13 9.06 29.00
N LEU A 326 7.94 8.91 27.94
CA LEU A 326 7.64 9.57 26.66
C LEU A 326 6.30 9.12 26.05
N LEU A 327 5.82 7.93 26.41
CA LEU A 327 4.53 7.38 25.96
C LEU A 327 3.34 7.77 26.85
N ASP A 328 3.53 8.64 27.84
CA ASP A 328 2.46 9.11 28.71
C ASP A 328 1.42 9.91 27.92
N ARG A 329 0.15 9.54 28.07
CA ARG A 329 -0.97 10.12 27.31
C ARG A 329 -1.29 11.53 27.79
N GLY A 330 -1.51 12.44 26.85
CA GLY A 330 -1.84 13.85 27.12
C GLY A 330 -0.63 14.79 27.19
N SER A 331 0.58 14.28 26.93
CA SER A 331 1.77 15.08 26.68
C SER A 331 1.71 15.83 25.36
N ASN A 332 2.43 16.94 25.25
CA ASN A 332 2.72 17.64 24.00
C ASN A 332 4.24 17.90 23.95
N PRO A 333 5.01 17.24 23.07
CA PRO A 333 4.58 16.34 22.01
C PRO A 333 4.02 15.01 22.51
N THR A 334 3.08 14.46 21.75
CA THR A 334 2.63 13.06 21.89
C THR A 334 3.64 12.14 21.22
N VAL A 335 4.10 11.10 21.93
CA VAL A 335 4.84 9.97 21.32
C VAL A 335 3.97 8.72 21.35
N ALA A 336 3.93 7.97 20.25
CA ALA A 336 3.15 6.74 20.12
C ALA A 336 3.92 5.66 19.33
N THR A 337 3.78 4.40 19.74
CA THR A 337 4.25 3.25 18.95
C THR A 337 3.16 2.71 18.05
N TYR A 338 3.52 2.27 16.83
CA TYR A 338 2.62 1.52 15.96
C TYR A 338 3.34 0.28 15.40
N ALA A 339 2.98 -0.91 15.90
CA ALA A 339 3.43 -2.15 15.29
C ALA A 339 2.84 -2.35 13.87
N ARG A 340 3.72 -2.54 12.88
CA ARG A 340 3.38 -2.97 11.52
C ARG A 340 3.91 -4.37 11.23
N ALA A 341 3.62 -4.86 10.03
CA ALA A 341 4.16 -6.15 9.56
C ALA A 341 5.67 -6.09 9.26
N ASP A 342 6.20 -4.90 9.00
CA ASP A 342 7.53 -4.61 8.47
C ASP A 342 8.46 -3.80 9.40
N ALA A 343 7.90 -3.05 10.34
CA ALA A 343 8.60 -2.24 11.33
C ALA A 343 7.74 -2.06 12.59
N VAL A 344 8.34 -1.53 13.66
CA VAL A 344 7.58 -0.76 14.66
C VAL A 344 7.89 0.70 14.40
N ASP A 345 6.87 1.49 14.13
CA ASP A 345 7.00 2.94 13.99
C ASP A 345 6.97 3.60 15.37
N VAL A 346 7.76 4.66 15.55
CA VAL A 346 7.56 5.62 16.64
C VAL A 346 7.12 6.95 16.00
N ARG A 347 5.86 7.35 16.19
CA ARG A 347 5.34 8.64 15.73
C ARG A 347 5.45 9.64 16.87
N ILE A 348 5.95 10.82 16.55
CA ILE A 348 6.09 11.98 17.44
C ILE A 348 5.26 13.08 16.79
N SER A 349 4.37 13.72 17.54
CA SER A 349 3.56 14.83 17.01
C SER A 349 3.32 15.91 18.05
N ALA A 350 3.48 17.17 17.67
CA ALA A 350 3.18 18.32 18.50
C ALA A 350 2.16 19.25 17.86
N VAL A 351 1.37 19.92 18.70
CA VAL A 351 0.56 21.09 18.37
C VAL A 351 1.27 22.30 18.99
N PRO A 352 1.40 23.46 18.32
CA PRO A 352 2.04 24.62 18.90
C PRO A 352 1.18 25.15 20.06
N THR A 353 1.84 25.78 21.01
CA THR A 353 1.21 26.55 22.08
C THR A 353 1.74 27.98 21.99
N ASP A 354 1.10 28.92 22.70
CA ASP A 354 1.44 30.36 22.60
C ASP A 354 2.94 30.64 22.83
N ASP A 355 3.60 29.83 23.68
CA ASP A 355 5.02 29.96 24.02
C ASP A 355 5.97 28.99 23.27
N MET A 356 5.45 28.01 22.51
CA MET A 356 6.28 26.92 21.94
C MET A 356 5.90 26.52 20.52
N ASP A 357 6.90 26.55 19.63
CA ASP A 357 6.80 26.01 18.27
C ASP A 357 6.74 24.46 18.26
N ALA A 358 5.82 23.93 17.44
CA ALA A 358 5.63 22.51 17.26
C ALA A 358 6.83 21.80 16.61
N ALA A 359 7.57 22.46 15.71
CA ALA A 359 8.74 21.84 15.09
C ALA A 359 9.89 21.69 16.10
N ALA A 360 10.12 22.69 16.96
CA ALA A 360 11.05 22.61 18.08
C ALA A 360 10.68 21.50 19.08
N LEU A 361 9.40 21.40 19.48
CA LEU A 361 8.90 20.32 20.35
C LEU A 361 9.15 18.93 19.77
N VAL A 362 8.81 18.72 18.49
CA VAL A 362 9.05 17.44 17.80
C VAL A 362 10.54 17.15 17.66
N ALA A 363 11.37 18.15 17.34
CA ALA A 363 12.81 17.96 17.21
C ALA A 363 13.48 17.54 18.52
N ALA A 364 13.07 18.14 19.65
CA ALA A 364 13.57 17.77 20.98
C ALA A 364 13.19 16.32 21.35
N ALA A 365 11.91 15.95 21.19
CA ALA A 365 11.48 14.58 21.45
C ALA A 365 12.08 13.57 20.46
N GLU A 366 12.32 13.94 19.20
CA GLU A 366 13.00 13.07 18.23
C GLU A 366 14.46 12.82 18.62
N ALA A 367 15.16 13.84 19.14
CA ALA A 367 16.51 13.68 19.66
C ALA A 367 16.56 12.68 20.82
N GLU A 368 15.61 12.77 21.77
CA GLU A 368 15.52 11.85 22.91
C GLU A 368 15.14 10.42 22.48
N VAL A 369 14.14 10.26 21.60
CA VAL A 369 13.80 8.95 21.01
C VAL A 369 15.00 8.35 20.28
N ARG A 370 15.81 9.17 19.58
CA ARG A 370 17.05 8.73 18.94
C ARG A 370 18.15 8.38 19.94
N HIS A 371 18.21 9.01 21.11
CA HIS A 371 19.12 8.61 22.18
C HIS A 371 18.78 7.20 22.70
N LEU A 372 17.49 6.92 22.89
CA LEU A 372 17.00 5.67 23.50
C LEU A 372 16.92 4.47 22.53
N VAL A 373 16.57 4.70 21.26
CA VAL A 373 16.38 3.63 20.24
C VAL A 373 17.05 3.91 18.89
N GLY A 374 17.92 4.92 18.77
CA GLY A 374 18.51 5.37 17.50
C GLY A 374 19.26 4.31 16.69
N ASP A 375 19.92 3.34 17.33
CA ASP A 375 20.58 2.22 16.65
C ASP A 375 19.61 1.30 15.89
N HIS A 376 18.33 1.33 16.27
CA HIS A 376 17.25 0.59 15.63
C HIS A 376 16.51 1.42 14.56
N VAL A 377 16.72 2.75 14.52
CA VAL A 377 16.08 3.65 13.54
C VAL A 377 16.78 3.51 12.19
N TRP A 378 16.04 3.03 11.19
CA TRP A 378 16.55 2.84 9.82
C TRP A 378 15.99 3.86 8.82
N GLY A 379 14.85 4.49 9.12
CA GLY A 379 14.19 5.47 8.24
C GLY A 379 13.40 6.54 9.00
N ARG A 380 12.95 7.57 8.28
CA ARG A 380 12.11 8.68 8.77
C ARG A 380 10.97 8.90 7.78
N GLY A 381 9.79 9.30 8.25
CA GLY A 381 8.62 9.55 7.41
C GLY A 381 8.06 8.27 6.79
N ASP A 382 7.85 8.29 5.48
CA ASP A 382 7.31 7.22 4.63
C ASP A 382 8.39 6.41 3.89
N VAL A 383 9.68 6.69 4.15
CA VAL A 383 10.83 6.00 3.54
C VAL A 383 10.69 4.48 3.61
N THR A 384 10.75 3.85 2.43
CA THR A 384 10.71 2.39 2.27
C THR A 384 12.11 1.76 2.36
N TRP A 385 12.17 0.44 2.59
CA TRP A 385 13.43 -0.31 2.54
C TRP A 385 14.17 -0.14 1.21
N ALA A 386 13.45 -0.14 0.08
CA ALA A 386 14.02 0.07 -1.23
C ALA A 386 14.62 1.48 -1.37
N ALA A 387 13.93 2.53 -0.91
CA ALA A 387 14.43 3.90 -0.94
C ALA A 387 15.69 4.06 -0.06
N ALA A 388 15.65 3.60 1.19
CA ALA A 388 16.76 3.72 2.14
C ALA A 388 18.04 2.97 1.70
N ILE A 389 17.88 1.81 1.05
CA ILE A 389 19.00 1.06 0.45
C ILE A 389 19.45 1.73 -0.86
N GLY A 390 18.51 2.18 -1.68
CA GLY A 390 18.76 2.82 -2.97
C GLY A 390 19.57 4.11 -2.84
N GLU A 391 19.29 4.93 -1.84
CA GLU A 391 20.06 6.13 -1.48
C GLU A 391 21.53 5.80 -1.19
N ARG A 392 21.79 4.78 -0.35
CA ARG A 392 23.16 4.37 0.04
C ARG A 392 23.95 3.76 -1.11
N LEU A 393 23.26 3.04 -2.00
CA LEU A 393 23.82 2.55 -3.27
C LEU A 393 24.12 3.73 -4.22
N ALA A 394 23.20 4.69 -4.34
CA ALA A 394 23.35 5.88 -5.18
C ALA A 394 24.56 6.73 -4.77
N ALA A 395 24.72 7.00 -3.48
CA ALA A 395 25.83 7.77 -2.92
C ALA A 395 27.21 7.18 -3.26
N ARG A 396 27.29 5.86 -3.51
CA ARG A 396 28.52 5.14 -3.89
C ARG A 396 28.59 4.77 -5.37
N ARG A 397 27.55 5.10 -6.16
CA ARG A 397 27.31 4.60 -7.54
C ARG A 397 27.31 3.07 -7.65
N TRP A 398 26.91 2.39 -6.59
CA TRP A 398 26.85 0.93 -6.52
C TRP A 398 25.51 0.38 -7.03
N ARG A 399 25.57 -0.86 -7.50
CA ARG A 399 24.45 -1.71 -7.91
C ARG A 399 24.40 -2.97 -7.05
N LEU A 400 23.22 -3.60 -7.01
CA LEU A 400 22.91 -4.78 -6.23
C LEU A 400 22.64 -5.97 -7.16
N ALA A 401 23.25 -7.12 -6.88
CA ALA A 401 22.85 -8.42 -7.39
C ALA A 401 22.24 -9.24 -6.25
N VAL A 402 21.12 -9.91 -6.49
CA VAL A 402 20.38 -10.66 -5.47
C VAL A 402 20.22 -12.11 -5.88
N VAL A 403 20.44 -13.03 -4.94
CA VAL A 403 19.94 -14.41 -5.04
C VAL A 403 19.26 -14.84 -3.77
N GLU A 404 18.11 -15.46 -3.93
CA GLU A 404 17.25 -15.78 -2.81
C GLU A 404 16.68 -17.20 -2.90
N ILE A 405 16.89 -17.97 -1.82
CA ILE A 405 16.63 -19.40 -1.74
C ILE A 405 15.51 -19.62 -0.72
N GLY A 406 14.35 -20.08 -1.18
CA GLY A 406 13.22 -20.43 -0.30
C GLY A 406 12.37 -19.27 0.24
N THR A 407 12.76 -18.03 -0.01
CA THR A 407 11.95 -16.81 0.23
C THR A 407 10.81 -16.66 -0.78
N ARG A 408 10.91 -17.29 -1.97
CA ARG A 408 9.87 -17.28 -3.03
C ARG A 408 9.49 -15.87 -3.48
N GLY A 409 10.47 -15.09 -3.91
CA GLY A 409 10.31 -13.72 -4.40
C GLY A 409 10.28 -12.66 -3.31
N SER A 410 10.16 -13.00 -2.01
CA SER A 410 9.95 -11.97 -0.97
C SER A 410 11.06 -10.94 -0.83
N VAL A 411 12.32 -11.24 -1.17
CA VAL A 411 13.40 -10.22 -1.15
C VAL A 411 13.27 -9.28 -2.35
N LEU A 412 12.98 -9.84 -3.52
CA LEU A 412 12.82 -9.09 -4.76
C LEU A 412 11.53 -8.26 -4.77
N GLY A 413 10.44 -8.76 -4.18
CA GLY A 413 9.19 -8.01 -4.01
C GLY A 413 9.30 -6.88 -2.98
N LEU A 414 10.22 -6.97 -2.01
CA LEU A 414 10.48 -5.90 -1.04
C LEU A 414 11.38 -4.79 -1.60
N LEU A 415 12.35 -5.14 -2.45
CA LEU A 415 13.42 -4.23 -2.86
C LEU A 415 13.38 -3.86 -4.35
N GLY A 416 12.95 -4.77 -5.23
CA GLY A 416 13.15 -4.69 -6.67
C GLY A 416 12.45 -3.50 -7.33
N GLU A 417 11.16 -3.32 -7.07
CA GLU A 417 10.36 -2.25 -7.68
C GLU A 417 10.91 -0.86 -7.35
N GLY A 418 11.22 -0.58 -6.08
CA GLY A 418 11.77 0.71 -5.66
C GLY A 418 13.27 0.91 -5.94
N LEU A 419 14.02 -0.15 -6.28
CA LEU A 419 15.43 -0.04 -6.69
C LEU A 419 15.61 0.06 -8.22
N GLY A 420 14.66 -0.45 -9.01
CA GLY A 420 14.72 -0.46 -10.47
C GLY A 420 16.05 -0.99 -11.01
N ASP A 421 16.65 -0.26 -11.96
CA ASP A 421 17.92 -0.58 -12.61
C ASP A 421 19.14 -0.69 -11.67
N ARG A 422 19.00 -0.31 -10.38
CA ARG A 422 20.02 -0.61 -9.37
C ARG A 422 20.10 -2.10 -9.03
N VAL A 423 19.08 -2.89 -9.34
CA VAL A 423 19.14 -4.36 -9.29
C VAL A 423 19.70 -4.88 -10.61
N ALA A 424 21.02 -5.00 -10.66
CA ALA A 424 21.76 -5.44 -11.85
C ALA A 424 21.52 -6.91 -12.23
N PHE A 425 21.17 -7.75 -11.24
CA PHE A 425 20.90 -9.17 -11.42
C PHE A 425 20.01 -9.69 -10.28
N ALA A 426 19.12 -10.63 -10.60
CA ALA A 426 18.20 -11.25 -9.65
C ALA A 426 17.94 -12.72 -10.00
N GLU A 427 18.05 -13.62 -9.03
CA GLU A 427 17.70 -15.04 -9.19
C GLU A 427 16.95 -15.59 -7.97
N THR A 428 15.83 -16.27 -8.21
CA THR A 428 15.09 -17.02 -7.17
C THR A 428 15.32 -18.51 -7.34
N LEU A 429 15.86 -19.14 -6.30
CA LEU A 429 16.23 -20.56 -6.28
C LEU A 429 15.31 -21.38 -5.36
N SER A 430 15.10 -22.65 -5.71
CA SER A 430 14.28 -23.57 -4.92
C SER A 430 14.95 -23.93 -3.58
N THR A 431 14.15 -24.26 -2.56
CA THR A 431 14.65 -24.66 -1.23
C THR A 431 15.59 -25.88 -1.26
N GLY A 432 15.44 -26.73 -2.27
CA GLY A 432 16.26 -27.92 -2.52
C GLY A 432 17.52 -27.67 -3.37
N HIS A 433 17.80 -26.43 -3.79
CA HIS A 433 18.96 -26.10 -4.60
C HIS A 433 20.27 -26.58 -3.95
N ARG A 434 21.12 -27.21 -4.76
CA ARG A 434 22.47 -27.66 -4.40
C ARG A 434 23.47 -27.09 -5.42
N PRO A 435 24.70 -26.74 -5.00
CA PRO A 435 25.73 -26.31 -5.93
C PRO A 435 26.05 -27.42 -6.97
N PRO A 436 26.35 -27.07 -8.24
CA PRO A 436 26.62 -28.05 -9.30
C PRO A 436 27.79 -29.00 -9.00
N GLU A 437 28.81 -28.50 -8.31
CA GLU A 437 30.00 -29.23 -7.87
C GLU A 437 29.70 -30.27 -6.76
N GLY A 438 28.47 -30.29 -6.24
CA GLY A 438 28.10 -31.06 -5.05
C GLY A 438 28.52 -30.38 -3.74
N GLY A 439 28.15 -30.99 -2.61
CA GLY A 439 28.50 -30.50 -1.28
C GLY A 439 27.51 -29.52 -0.66
N ARG A 440 27.96 -28.84 0.40
CA ARG A 440 27.15 -27.92 1.22
C ARG A 440 27.12 -26.53 0.58
N LEU A 441 25.93 -25.99 0.38
CA LEU A 441 25.75 -24.61 -0.05
C LEU A 441 26.42 -23.62 0.92
N ASP A 442 27.41 -22.88 0.42
CA ASP A 442 27.98 -21.71 1.08
C ASP A 442 27.38 -20.42 0.51
N LEU A 443 26.73 -19.65 1.38
CA LEU A 443 26.16 -18.35 1.00
C LEU A 443 27.22 -17.29 0.74
N ARG A 444 28.43 -17.39 1.34
CA ARG A 444 29.51 -16.42 1.11
C ARG A 444 30.02 -16.51 -0.33
N ARG A 445 30.35 -17.72 -0.79
CA ARG A 445 30.67 -17.99 -2.20
C ARG A 445 29.52 -17.63 -3.14
N LEU A 446 28.27 -17.89 -2.76
CA LEU A 446 27.11 -17.54 -3.59
C LEU A 446 26.92 -16.03 -3.74
N ALA A 447 27.07 -15.24 -2.66
CA ALA A 447 27.01 -13.78 -2.71
C ALA A 447 28.09 -13.17 -3.61
N GLU A 448 29.32 -13.71 -3.54
CA GLU A 448 30.41 -13.38 -4.45
C GLU A 448 30.06 -13.71 -5.92
N GLN A 449 29.54 -14.92 -6.18
CA GLN A 449 29.19 -15.38 -7.53
C GLN A 449 28.12 -14.50 -8.18
N VAL A 450 27.08 -14.11 -7.46
CA VAL A 450 26.03 -13.25 -8.07
C VAL A 450 26.48 -11.80 -8.21
N ARG A 451 27.34 -11.30 -7.31
CA ARG A 451 28.01 -10.01 -7.49
C ARG A 451 28.75 -9.99 -8.84
N GLN A 452 29.58 -11.00 -9.09
CA GLN A 452 30.34 -11.13 -10.32
C GLN A 452 29.41 -11.31 -11.55
N ALA A 453 28.41 -12.20 -11.47
CA ALA A 453 27.51 -12.49 -12.59
C ALA A 453 26.67 -11.28 -13.02
N GLY A 454 26.23 -10.44 -12.08
CA GLY A 454 25.55 -9.17 -12.39
C GLY A 454 26.46 -8.00 -12.74
N GLY A 455 27.78 -8.16 -12.61
CA GLY A 455 28.75 -7.05 -12.67
C GLY A 455 28.44 -5.95 -11.65
N ALA A 456 27.94 -6.33 -10.47
CA ALA A 456 27.48 -5.42 -9.42
C ALA A 456 28.59 -5.17 -8.39
N GLU A 457 28.46 -4.10 -7.60
CA GLU A 457 29.36 -3.82 -6.47
C GLU A 457 28.90 -4.51 -5.19
N VAL A 458 27.63 -4.92 -5.09
CA VAL A 458 27.09 -5.65 -3.94
C VAL A 458 26.37 -6.91 -4.40
N GLY A 459 26.73 -8.07 -3.83
CA GLY A 459 25.98 -9.31 -3.97
C GLY A 459 25.30 -9.71 -2.67
N LEU A 460 23.98 -9.91 -2.70
CA LEU A 460 23.17 -10.36 -1.57
C LEU A 460 22.70 -11.80 -1.82
N ALA A 461 23.11 -12.74 -0.96
CA ALA A 461 22.57 -14.10 -0.92
C ALA A 461 21.70 -14.28 0.33
N VAL A 462 20.43 -14.67 0.15
CA VAL A 462 19.48 -14.94 1.24
C VAL A 462 19.00 -16.38 1.15
N ARG A 463 19.00 -17.11 2.27
CA ARG A 463 18.39 -18.43 2.38
C ARG A 463 17.42 -18.49 3.54
N ALA A 464 16.18 -18.83 3.22
CA ALA A 464 15.08 -19.08 4.13
C ALA A 464 14.73 -20.57 4.18
N ALA A 465 14.57 -21.12 5.39
CA ALA A 465 14.06 -22.46 5.60
C ALA A 465 13.20 -22.55 6.87
N THR A 466 12.05 -23.24 6.79
CA THR A 466 11.21 -23.52 7.95
C THR A 466 12.00 -24.31 9.01
N ARG A 467 11.90 -23.89 10.26
CA ARG A 467 12.46 -24.57 11.45
C ARG A 467 11.40 -24.55 12.55
N GLY A 468 10.62 -25.62 12.64
CA GLY A 468 9.45 -25.68 13.52
C GLY A 468 8.43 -24.60 13.14
N ALA A 469 7.92 -23.87 14.13
CA ALA A 469 6.99 -22.76 13.93
C ALA A 469 7.64 -21.47 13.36
N ASN A 470 8.95 -21.44 13.12
CA ASN A 470 9.72 -20.26 12.73
C ASN A 470 10.46 -20.46 11.40
N MET A 471 11.16 -19.44 10.92
CA MET A 471 12.09 -19.56 9.79
C MET A 471 13.54 -19.29 10.20
N ALA A 472 14.42 -20.24 9.90
CA ALA A 472 15.85 -20.02 9.93
C ALA A 472 16.26 -19.23 8.68
N VAL A 473 16.91 -18.08 8.88
CA VAL A 473 17.36 -17.18 7.82
C VAL A 473 18.89 -17.12 7.87
N SER A 474 19.55 -17.42 6.76
CA SER A 474 20.98 -17.18 6.56
C SER A 474 21.15 -16.12 5.50
N ILE A 475 22.00 -15.14 5.74
CA ILE A 475 22.26 -14.01 4.83
C ILE A 475 23.76 -13.88 4.65
N ALA A 476 24.20 -13.62 3.42
CA ALA A 476 25.56 -13.18 3.12
C ALA A 476 25.51 -11.98 2.17
N ILE A 477 26.41 -11.02 2.40
CA ILE A 477 26.57 -9.81 1.59
C ILE A 477 28.04 -9.71 1.23
N ALA A 478 28.34 -9.71 -0.06
CA ALA A 478 29.69 -9.52 -0.58
C ALA A 478 29.77 -8.14 -1.24
N ASP A 479 30.68 -7.29 -0.76
CA ASP A 479 30.93 -5.94 -1.29
C ASP A 479 32.46 -5.68 -1.42
N PRO A 480 32.93 -4.51 -1.91
CA PRO A 480 34.36 -4.26 -2.11
C PRO A 480 35.20 -4.28 -0.82
N ARG A 481 34.56 -4.28 0.36
CA ARG A 481 35.20 -4.40 1.68
C ARG A 481 35.10 -5.84 2.21
N GLY A 482 34.91 -6.81 1.33
CA GLY A 482 34.79 -8.24 1.65
C GLY A 482 33.37 -8.70 1.98
N THR A 483 33.28 -9.93 2.47
CA THR A 483 32.00 -10.64 2.64
C THR A 483 31.57 -10.72 4.11
N HIS A 484 30.42 -10.15 4.43
CA HIS A 484 29.68 -10.40 5.67
C HIS A 484 28.77 -11.62 5.52
N ALA A 485 28.56 -12.39 6.59
CA ALA A 485 27.49 -13.39 6.62
C ALA A 485 27.07 -13.73 8.04
N GLU A 486 25.77 -13.91 8.25
CA GLU A 486 25.17 -14.19 9.54
C GLU A 486 23.92 -15.09 9.43
N ARG A 487 23.40 -15.51 10.59
CA ARG A 487 22.17 -16.30 10.70
C ARG A 487 21.26 -15.71 11.77
N ARG A 488 19.96 -15.64 11.46
CA ARG A 488 18.89 -15.16 12.33
C ARG A 488 17.73 -16.16 12.33
N LEU A 489 16.83 -15.99 13.30
CA LEU A 489 15.54 -16.68 13.34
C LEU A 489 14.45 -15.63 13.13
N ALA A 490 13.67 -15.76 12.07
CA ALA A 490 12.46 -14.97 11.86
C ALA A 490 11.27 -15.67 12.52
N PHE A 491 10.43 -14.90 13.23
CA PHE A 491 9.21 -15.41 13.83
C PHE A 491 8.16 -15.78 12.78
N LEU A 492 7.45 -16.88 13.03
CA LEU A 492 6.53 -17.55 12.10
C LEU A 492 7.21 -18.26 10.93
N ALA A 493 6.57 -19.34 10.48
CA ALA A 493 6.91 -20.06 9.25
C ALA A 493 6.04 -19.55 8.08
N GLY A 494 6.08 -20.27 6.94
CA GLY A 494 5.15 -20.03 5.84
C GLY A 494 5.31 -18.65 5.18
N PRO A 495 4.23 -18.05 4.63
CA PRO A 495 4.28 -16.77 3.93
C PRO A 495 4.80 -15.62 4.80
N GLN A 496 4.25 -15.45 6.00
CA GLN A 496 4.61 -14.38 6.93
C GLN A 496 6.08 -14.48 7.37
N GLY A 497 6.57 -15.70 7.61
CA GLY A 497 7.99 -15.94 7.87
C GLY A 497 8.88 -15.50 6.70
N ARG A 498 8.49 -15.76 5.44
CA ARG A 498 9.25 -15.33 4.25
C ARG A 498 9.31 -13.82 4.09
N THR A 499 8.22 -13.10 4.37
CA THR A 499 8.23 -11.64 4.45
C THR A 499 9.22 -11.16 5.52
N ARG A 500 9.20 -11.73 6.72
CA ARG A 500 10.18 -11.38 7.78
C ARG A 500 11.63 -11.74 7.42
N ALA A 501 11.86 -12.81 6.66
CA ALA A 501 13.19 -13.14 6.16
C ALA A 501 13.71 -12.08 5.16
N ALA A 502 12.84 -11.52 4.33
CA ALA A 502 13.18 -10.41 3.44
C ALA A 502 13.48 -9.12 4.21
N LEU A 503 12.67 -8.80 5.22
CA LEU A 503 12.87 -7.63 6.08
C LEU A 503 14.18 -7.70 6.87
N LEU A 504 14.54 -8.88 7.40
CA LEU A 504 15.86 -9.10 8.00
C LEU A 504 16.99 -8.89 6.98
N ALA A 505 16.86 -9.43 5.77
CA ALA A 505 17.86 -9.24 4.71
C ALA A 505 18.04 -7.76 4.33
N ALA A 506 16.94 -7.01 4.22
CA ALA A 506 16.96 -5.57 3.97
C ALA A 506 17.64 -4.81 5.12
N ALA A 507 17.29 -5.10 6.39
CA ALA A 507 17.90 -4.47 7.56
C ALA A 507 19.41 -4.71 7.65
N ILE A 508 19.86 -5.94 7.39
CA ILE A 508 21.28 -6.33 7.45
C ILE A 508 22.06 -5.73 6.27
N LEU A 509 21.46 -5.68 5.07
CA LEU A 509 22.03 -4.97 3.91
C LEU A 509 22.16 -3.46 4.17
N HIS A 510 21.10 -2.84 4.67
CA HIS A 510 21.07 -1.42 5.02
C HIS A 510 22.13 -1.06 6.06
N ALA A 511 22.28 -1.88 7.12
CA ALA A 511 23.34 -1.71 8.12
C ALA A 511 24.75 -1.86 7.52
N ARG A 512 24.97 -2.87 6.67
CA ARG A 512 26.25 -3.07 5.97
C ARG A 512 26.59 -1.92 5.02
N LEU A 513 25.61 -1.23 4.45
CA LEU A 513 25.79 -0.04 3.62
C LEU A 513 25.87 1.28 4.41
N ARG A 514 25.58 1.28 5.73
CA ARG A 514 25.77 2.42 6.65
C ARG A 514 27.20 2.49 7.16
N ALA A 515 27.79 1.34 7.50
CA ALA A 515 29.24 1.18 7.63
C ALA A 515 29.93 1.35 6.26
#